data_AF-A0A7J4S150-F1
#
_entry.id   AF-A0A7J4S150-F1
#
_cell.length_a   1.000
_cell.length_b   1.000
_cell.length_c   1.000
_cell.angle_alpha   90.00
_cell.angle_beta   90.00
_cell.angle_gamma   90.00
#
_symmetry.space_group_name_H-M   'P 1'
#
loop_
_entity.id
_entity.type
_entity.pdbx_description
1 polymer ?
#
loop_
_entity_poly.entity_id
_entity_poly.type
_entity_poly.pdbx_seq_one_letter_code
_entity_poly.pdbx_strand_id
1 'polypeptide(L)'
;MFEQAFLPALLYTDFGEAFGLVALILVFFTLYNLLSNNFIRHPLLALLVTALIIFLLVLPYDWFKYLLFAVLVMYGLFTVVDPKKWF
;
A
#
# COMPACT_ATOMS: atom_id res chain seq x y z
N MET A 1 30.28 5.02 -25.98
CA MET A 1 28.83 4.94 -26.27
C MET A 1 28.12 4.10 -25.19
N PHE A 2 28.42 4.32 -23.90
CA PHE A 2 27.92 3.52 -22.77
C PHE A 2 27.21 4.36 -21.69
N GLU A 3 27.08 5.68 -21.88
CA GLU A 3 26.51 6.57 -20.84
C GLU A 3 24.99 6.78 -20.94
N GLN A 4 24.39 6.59 -22.11
CA GLN A 4 22.95 6.86 -22.30
C GLN A 4 22.02 5.77 -21.76
N ALA A 5 22.53 4.57 -21.47
CA ALA A 5 21.73 3.47 -20.91
C ALA A 5 21.66 3.48 -19.37
N PHE A 6 22.53 4.23 -18.69
CA PHE A 6 22.66 4.19 -17.23
C PHE A 6 21.67 5.13 -16.51
N LEU A 7 21.30 6.24 -17.16
CA LEU A 7 20.33 7.22 -16.64
C LEU A 7 18.89 6.71 -16.49
N PRO A 8 18.29 5.97 -17.46
CA PRO A 8 16.93 5.47 -17.28
C PRO A 8 16.86 4.44 -16.16
N ALA A 9 17.86 3.56 -16.03
CA ALA A 9 17.86 2.50 -15.01
C ALA A 9 17.88 3.06 -13.57
N LEU A 10 18.69 4.10 -13.31
CA LEU A 10 18.75 4.78 -12.02
C LEU A 10 17.44 5.48 -11.65
N LEU A 11 16.82 6.17 -12.63
CA LEU A 11 15.52 6.82 -12.43
C LEU A 11 14.39 5.82 -12.14
N TYR A 12 14.42 4.63 -12.74
CA TYR A 12 13.44 3.57 -12.47
C TYR A 12 13.59 2.96 -11.07
N THR A 13 14.81 2.81 -10.57
CA THR A 13 15.06 2.35 -9.19
C THR A 13 14.58 3.38 -8.16
N ASP A 14 14.92 4.66 -8.33
CA ASP A 14 14.51 5.72 -7.39
C ASP A 14 12.99 5.92 -7.37
N PHE A 15 12.35 5.84 -8.54
CA PHE A 15 10.89 5.93 -8.64
C PHE A 15 10.19 4.72 -8.01
N GLY A 16 10.71 3.51 -8.22
CA GLY A 16 10.16 2.29 -7.65
C GLY A 16 10.21 2.26 -6.12
N GLU A 17 11.30 2.76 -5.54
CA GLU A 17 11.46 2.89 -4.09
C GLU A 17 10.52 3.95 -3.51
N ALA A 18 10.45 5.14 -4.12
CA ALA A 18 9.55 6.20 -3.69
C ALA A 18 8.07 5.76 -3.78
N PHE A 19 7.70 5.11 -4.88
CA PHE A 19 6.35 4.57 -5.05
C PHE A 19 6.05 3.45 -4.06
N GLY A 20 7.02 2.56 -3.79
CA GLY A 20 6.89 1.52 -2.78
C GLY A 20 6.64 2.08 -1.38
N LEU A 21 7.29 3.19 -1.03
CA LEU A 21 7.09 3.87 0.24
C LEU A 21 5.68 4.48 0.33
N VAL A 22 5.21 5.15 -0.74
CA VAL A 22 3.84 5.68 -0.79
C VAL A 22 2.80 4.56 -0.66
N ALA A 23 2.98 3.46 -1.39
CA ALA A 23 2.13 2.28 -1.28
C ALA A 23 2.10 1.73 0.14
N LEU A 24 3.26 1.60 0.80
CA LEU A 24 3.35 1.12 2.17
C LEU A 24 2.61 2.03 3.16
N ILE A 25 2.73 3.35 3.01
CA ILE A 25 2.00 4.31 3.85
C ILE A 25 0.49 4.17 3.67
N LEU A 26 0.00 4.08 2.43
CA LEU A 26 -1.42 3.91 2.15
C LEU A 26 -1.97 2.58 2.70
N VAL A 27 -1.19 1.52 2.56
CA VAL A 27 -1.49 0.20 3.13
C VAL A 27 -1.58 0.28 4.65
N PHE A 28 -0.61 0.94 5.30
CA PHE A 28 -0.61 1.14 6.75
C PHE A 28 -1.88 1.85 7.22
N PHE A 29 -2.22 3.00 6.63
CA PHE A 29 -3.40 3.75 7.05
C PHE A 29 -4.69 2.99 6.81
N THR A 30 -4.78 2.25 5.71
CA THR A 30 -5.99 1.48 5.41
C THR A 30 -6.17 0.31 6.36
N LEU A 31 -5.10 -0.44 6.63
CA LEU A 31 -5.11 -1.51 7.64
C LEU A 31 -5.47 -0.98 9.02
N TYR A 32 -4.86 0.14 9.44
CA TYR A 32 -5.17 0.78 10.70
C TYR A 32 -6.64 1.17 10.80
N ASN A 33 -7.18 1.81 9.76
CA ASN A 33 -8.57 2.24 9.71
C ASN A 33 -9.55 1.04 9.72
N LEU A 34 -9.20 -0.04 9.02
CA LEU A 34 -10.01 -1.26 8.98
C LEU A 34 -10.01 -1.98 10.34
N LEU A 35 -8.85 -2.07 10.99
CA LEU A 35 -8.70 -2.71 12.30
C LEU A 35 -9.34 -1.87 13.42
N SER A 36 -9.13 -0.55 13.43
CA SER A 36 -9.65 0.33 14.47
C SER A 36 -11.19 0.45 14.41
N ASN A 37 -11.78 0.50 13.22
CA ASN A 37 -13.24 0.61 13.09
C ASN A 37 -13.97 -0.70 13.34
N ASN A 38 -13.42 -1.83 12.87
CA ASN A 38 -14.18 -3.10 12.86
C ASN A 38 -13.77 -4.09 13.97
N PHE A 39 -12.52 -4.08 14.43
CA PHE A 39 -11.98 -5.15 15.26
C PHE A 39 -11.50 -4.68 16.64
N ILE A 40 -10.81 -3.54 16.71
CA ILE A 40 -10.09 -3.10 17.90
C ILE A 40 -10.52 -1.69 18.29
N ARG A 41 -11.36 -1.58 19.33
CA ARG A 41 -11.84 -0.27 19.83
C ARG A 41 -10.74 0.59 20.46
N HIS A 42 -9.66 -0.01 20.95
CA HIS A 42 -8.54 0.72 21.55
C HIS A 42 -7.56 1.21 20.46
N PRO A 43 -7.40 2.53 20.27
CA PRO A 43 -6.61 3.08 19.16
C PRO A 43 -5.13 2.67 19.24
N LEU A 44 -4.55 2.65 20.45
CA LEU A 44 -3.16 2.23 20.65
C LEU A 44 -2.94 0.74 20.31
N LEU A 45 -3.89 -0.13 20.67
CA LEU A 45 -3.79 -1.55 20.37
C LEU A 45 -3.93 -1.79 18.87
N ALA A 46 -4.84 -1.08 18.20
CA ALA A 46 -5.00 -1.14 16.75
C ALA A 46 -3.72 -0.72 16.01
N LEU A 47 -3.06 0.34 16.49
CA LEU A 47 -1.81 0.83 15.92
C LEU A 47 -0.68 -0.20 16.10
N LEU A 48 -0.56 -0.80 17.28
CA LEU A 48 0.46 -1.80 17.58
C LEU A 48 0.28 -3.05 16.71
N VAL A 49 -0.95 -3.54 16.58
CA VAL A 49 -1.27 -4.69 15.71
C VAL A 49 -1.00 -4.36 14.25
N THR A 50 -1.37 -3.16 13.78
CA THR A 50 -1.11 -2.74 12.41
C THR A 50 0.39 -2.70 12.11
N ALA A 51 1.19 -2.11 13.01
CA ALA A 51 2.64 -2.07 12.89
C ALA A 51 3.25 -3.48 12.85
N LEU A 52 2.73 -4.40 13.68
CA LEU A 52 3.18 -5.78 13.74
C LEU A 52 2.88 -6.55 12.45
N ILE A 53 1.70 -6.36 11.86
CA ILE A 53 1.33 -6.93 10.55
C ILE A 53 2.25 -6.38 9.46
N ILE A 54 2.46 -5.06 9.41
CA ILE A 54 3.32 -4.42 8.41
C ILE A 54 4.75 -4.97 8.52
N PHE A 55 5.27 -5.07 9.74
CA PHE A 55 6.63 -5.53 9.97
C PHE A 55 6.83 -7.01 9.62
N LEU A 56 5.86 -7.87 9.91
CA LEU A 56 5.96 -9.32 9.68
C LEU A 56 5.59 -9.75 8.26
N LEU A 57 4.67 -9.03 7.60
CA LEU A 57 4.07 -9.48 6.33
C LEU A 57 4.35 -8.55 5.17
N VAL A 58 4.51 -7.24 5.38
CA VAL A 58 4.66 -6.28 4.28
C VAL A 58 6.12 -5.97 4.00
N LEU A 59 6.95 -5.76 5.03
CA LEU A 59 8.38 -5.53 4.87
C LEU A 59 9.17 -6.71 4.27
N PRO A 60 9.00 -7.97 4.73
CA PRO A 60 9.80 -9.07 4.20
C PRO A 60 9.36 -9.57 2.83
N TYR A 61 8.15 -9.19 2.37
CA TYR A 61 7.56 -9.69 1.14
C TYR A 61 7.17 -8.52 0.22
N ASP A 62 8.11 -8.07 -0.61
CA ASP A 62 7.88 -6.97 -1.55
C ASP A 62 6.67 -7.19 -2.48
N TRP A 63 6.43 -8.44 -2.90
CA TRP A 63 5.26 -8.78 -3.72
C TRP A 63 3.93 -8.51 -2.99
N PHE A 64 3.91 -8.65 -1.66
CA PHE A 64 2.71 -8.45 -0.84
C PHE A 64 2.34 -6.96 -0.77
N LYS A 65 3.35 -6.08 -0.73
CA LYS A 65 3.19 -4.62 -0.82
C LYS A 65 2.46 -4.20 -2.10
N TYR A 66 2.88 -4.74 -3.25
CA TYR A 66 2.25 -4.45 -4.54
C TYR A 66 0.85 -5.07 -4.65
N LEU A 67 0.65 -6.27 -4.11
CA LEU A 67 -0.67 -6.92 -4.08
C LEU A 67 -1.67 -6.11 -3.26
N LEU A 68 -1.29 -5.69 -2.04
CA LEU A 68 -2.14 -4.84 -1.20
C LEU A 68 -2.43 -3.49 -1.85
N PHE A 69 -1.44 -2.89 -2.51
CA PHE A 69 -1.66 -1.68 -3.30
C PHE A 69 -2.67 -1.88 -4.43
N ALA A 70 -2.56 -2.97 -5.21
CA ALA A 70 -3.52 -3.28 -6.26
C ALA A 70 -4.93 -3.48 -5.71
N VAL A 71 -5.07 -4.18 -4.58
CA VAL A 71 -6.35 -4.35 -3.88
C VAL A 71 -6.93 -3.00 -3.44
N LEU A 72 -6.10 -2.10 -2.92
CA LEU A 72 -6.52 -0.76 -2.51
C LEU A 72 -6.99 0.10 -3.69
N VAL A 73 -6.25 0.08 -4.79
CA VAL A 73 -6.63 0.81 -6.01
C VAL A 73 -7.95 0.26 -6.55
N MET A 74 -8.10 -1.05 -6.65
CA MET A 74 -9.34 -1.69 -7.08
C MET A 74 -10.50 -1.33 -6.14
N TYR A 75 -10.30 -1.43 -4.82
CA TYR A 75 -11.30 -1.04 -3.83
C TYR A 75 -11.71 0.43 -3.97
N GLY A 76 -10.73 1.34 -4.10
CA GLY A 76 -10.96 2.76 -4.35
C GLY A 76 -11.78 2.99 -5.62
N LEU A 77 -11.41 2.35 -6.73
CA LEU A 77 -12.14 2.45 -8.00
C LEU A 77 -13.59 1.96 -7.86
N PHE A 78 -13.84 0.83 -7.20
CA PHE A 78 -15.19 0.30 -6.99
C PHE A 78 -16.04 1.14 -6.02
N THR A 79 -15.42 1.85 -5.08
CA THR A 79 -16.14 2.77 -4.18
C THR A 79 -16.51 4.09 -4.86
N VAL A 80 -15.66 4.60 -5.76
CA VAL A 80 -15.90 5.85 -6.50
C VAL A 80 -16.83 5.61 -7.69
N VAL A 81 -16.56 4.55 -8.46
CA VAL A 81 -17.39 4.10 -9.57
C VAL A 81 -18.37 3.10 -9.00
N ASP A 82 -19.39 3.60 -8.30
CA ASP A 82 -20.45 2.77 -7.73
C ASP A 82 -21.35 2.27 -8.88
N PRO A 83 -21.16 1.04 -9.41
CA PRO A 83 -21.82 0.60 -10.63
C PRO A 83 -23.32 0.39 -10.42
N LYS A 84 -23.76 0.36 -9.15
CA LYS A 84 -25.17 0.30 -8.77
C LYS A 84 -25.93 1.59 -9.05
N LYS A 85 -25.24 2.72 -9.24
CA LYS A 85 -25.85 4.00 -9.63
C LYS A 85 -25.99 4.15 -11.15
N TRP A 86 -25.47 3.19 -11.91
CA TRP A 86 -25.45 3.23 -13.37
C TRP A 86 -26.61 2.46 -14.01
N PHE A 87 -27.43 1.78 -13.20
CA PHE A 87 -28.64 1.06 -13.58
C PHE A 87 -29.86 1.64 -12.85
#